data_AF-A0A4Z1ADU3-F1
#
_entry.id   AF-A0A4Z1ADU3-F1
#
_cell.length_a   1.000
_cell.length_b   1.000
_cell.length_c   1.000
_cell.angle_alpha   90.00
_cell.angle_beta   90.00
_cell.angle_gamma   90.00
#
_symmetry.space_group_name_H-M   'P 1'
#
loop_
_entity.id
_entity.type
_entity.pdbx_description
1 polymer ?
#
loop_
_entity_poly.entity_id
_entity_poly.type
_entity_poly.pdbx_seq_one_letter_code
_entity_poly.pdbx_strand_id
1 'polypeptide(L)'
;MVSLLGLVSPAAEGNRETGQDSGFGSEDVFSIESVSPTVVLENSNFTIVGKNLENVTEKQLFGDDHSKFLKFTEVGNTKITVSVEFCSDSHFFVPSSGNKENNHQISISCLGPFRYPIHSAKFDLGVAITPISPNFSENSLKILKSLGEIKFALESKLPDGILLDANTGEISGIPTETTGNEFRSYKVFAESKSNPYLKIQSHVRMIVLTVEEKINRTCRAFVETSTCRGPSPHRCSNSSVCYMSQFACGIDPKCGFLESPNASD
;
A
#
# COMPACT_ATOMS: atom_id res chain seq x y z
N MET A 1 -21.64 -94.73 -22.77
CA MET A 1 -20.21 -94.96 -23.04
C MET A 1 -19.80 -93.85 -23.99
N VAL A 2 -18.90 -92.92 -23.74
CA VAL A 2 -17.65 -92.93 -22.97
C VAL A 2 -17.42 -91.53 -22.38
N SER A 3 -16.69 -91.52 -21.27
CA SER A 3 -16.30 -90.39 -20.43
C SER A 3 -14.95 -89.77 -20.82
N LEU A 4 -14.78 -88.48 -20.51
CA LEU A 4 -13.55 -87.74 -20.08
C LEU A 4 -12.42 -87.57 -21.15
N LEU A 5 -11.68 -86.45 -21.30
CA LEU A 5 -11.27 -85.33 -20.44
C LEU A 5 -10.66 -84.20 -21.30
N GLY A 6 -10.61 -82.96 -20.77
CA GLY A 6 -9.53 -82.00 -21.10
C GLY A 6 -9.94 -80.53 -21.23
N LEU A 7 -9.78 -79.77 -20.13
CA LEU A 7 -9.96 -78.31 -20.01
C LEU A 7 -8.73 -77.53 -20.50
N VAL A 8 -8.94 -76.39 -21.20
CA VAL A 8 -8.21 -75.10 -21.03
C VAL A 8 -9.11 -73.94 -21.51
N SER A 9 -9.29 -72.89 -20.70
CA SER A 9 -10.07 -71.66 -20.99
C SER A 9 -9.28 -70.65 -21.87
N PRO A 10 -9.93 -69.58 -22.39
CA PRO A 10 -9.84 -68.30 -21.68
C PRO A 10 -11.12 -67.43 -21.71
N ALA A 11 -11.00 -66.31 -20.99
CA ALA A 11 -11.99 -65.41 -20.43
C ALA A 11 -12.83 -64.56 -21.40
N ALA A 12 -14.02 -64.14 -20.93
CA ALA A 12 -14.74 -62.93 -21.34
C ALA A 12 -15.71 -62.46 -20.22
N GLU A 13 -15.79 -61.13 -20.11
CA GLU A 13 -16.64 -60.23 -19.32
C GLU A 13 -17.48 -60.75 -18.14
N GLY A 14 -17.14 -60.29 -16.93
CA GLY A 14 -18.05 -60.18 -15.81
C GLY A 14 -18.56 -58.75 -15.64
N ASN A 15 -19.81 -58.51 -16.03
CA ASN A 15 -20.59 -57.34 -15.61
C ASN A 15 -20.72 -57.32 -14.08
N ARG A 16 -20.43 -56.17 -13.46
CA ARG A 16 -20.88 -55.85 -12.10
C ARG A 16 -21.47 -54.46 -12.05
N GLU A 17 -22.75 -54.44 -11.69
CA GLU A 17 -23.48 -53.29 -11.19
C GLU A 17 -22.77 -52.69 -9.96
N THR A 18 -22.57 -51.38 -9.99
CA THR A 18 -22.43 -50.48 -8.83
C THR A 18 -23.06 -49.18 -9.29
N GLY A 19 -24.12 -48.65 -8.67
CA GLY A 19 -24.27 -48.49 -7.24
C GLY A 19 -23.95 -47.03 -6.93
N GLN A 20 -25.00 -46.22 -6.83
CA GLN A 20 -25.05 -44.87 -6.27
C GLN A 20 -24.10 -43.83 -6.87
N ASP A 21 -24.67 -43.08 -7.82
CA ASP A 21 -24.37 -41.68 -8.11
C ASP A 21 -24.44 -40.88 -6.79
N SER A 22 -23.29 -40.73 -6.13
CA SER A 22 -23.11 -39.80 -5.03
C SER A 22 -23.11 -38.41 -5.63
N GLY A 23 -24.30 -37.80 -5.63
CA GLY A 23 -24.54 -36.47 -6.15
C GLY A 23 -23.45 -35.49 -5.78
N PHE A 24 -22.98 -34.76 -6.79
CA PHE A 24 -22.24 -33.51 -6.67
C PHE A 24 -22.99 -32.60 -5.68
N GLY A 25 -22.52 -32.58 -4.43
CA GLY A 25 -22.89 -31.56 -3.46
C GLY A 25 -22.34 -30.23 -3.95
N SER A 26 -23.24 -29.30 -4.23
CA SER A 26 -22.97 -28.05 -4.93
C SER A 26 -22.05 -27.11 -4.14
N GLU A 27 -20.78 -27.02 -4.52
CA GLU A 27 -19.81 -26.05 -3.98
C GLU A 27 -20.13 -24.59 -4.35
N ASP A 28 -21.17 -24.36 -5.17
CA ASP A 28 -21.48 -23.08 -5.85
C ASP A 28 -22.81 -22.42 -5.41
N VAL A 29 -23.45 -22.85 -4.31
CA VAL A 29 -24.79 -22.35 -3.93
C VAL A 29 -24.71 -21.26 -2.86
N PHE A 30 -24.12 -20.13 -3.24
CA PHE A 30 -24.28 -18.88 -2.51
C PHE A 30 -24.88 -17.80 -3.41
N SER A 31 -25.52 -16.80 -2.79
CA SER A 31 -26.01 -15.61 -3.49
C SER A 31 -25.64 -14.37 -2.69
N ILE A 32 -25.04 -13.39 -3.34
CA ILE A 32 -24.69 -12.09 -2.77
C ILE A 32 -25.74 -11.08 -3.21
N GLU A 33 -26.38 -10.47 -2.22
CA GLU A 33 -27.43 -9.48 -2.41
C GLU A 33 -26.85 -8.06 -2.45
N SER A 34 -25.84 -7.76 -1.64
CA SER A 34 -25.19 -6.44 -1.65
C SER A 34 -23.79 -6.44 -1.06
N VAL A 35 -23.03 -5.40 -1.41
CA VAL A 35 -21.74 -5.06 -0.80
C VAL A 35 -21.79 -3.61 -0.33
N SER A 36 -21.33 -3.36 0.89
CA SER A 36 -21.30 -2.00 1.46
C SER A 36 -20.10 -1.76 2.37
N PRO A 37 -19.37 -0.64 2.20
CA PRO A 37 -19.48 0.30 1.07
C PRO A 37 -18.87 -0.29 -0.23
N THR A 38 -19.27 0.25 -1.39
CA THR A 38 -18.67 -0.09 -2.71
C THR A 38 -17.41 0.73 -3.01
N VAL A 39 -17.08 1.70 -2.16
CA VAL A 39 -15.80 2.42 -2.17
C VAL A 39 -15.18 2.21 -0.80
N VAL A 40 -14.06 1.51 -0.77
CA VAL A 40 -13.33 1.13 0.44
C VAL A 40 -11.97 1.83 0.49
N LEU A 41 -11.47 2.03 1.70
CA LEU A 41 -10.15 2.61 1.94
C LEU A 41 -9.17 1.50 2.35
N GLU A 42 -7.88 1.70 2.09
CA GLU A 42 -6.85 0.85 2.68
C GLU A 42 -6.95 0.87 4.22
N ASN A 43 -6.78 -0.29 4.87
CA ASN A 43 -6.96 -0.50 6.31
C ASN A 43 -8.40 -0.24 6.81
N SER A 44 -9.40 -0.45 5.96
CA SER A 44 -10.82 -0.36 6.33
C SER A 44 -11.54 -1.70 6.15
N ASN A 45 -12.84 -1.74 6.48
CA ASN A 45 -13.65 -2.94 6.33
C ASN A 45 -14.86 -2.67 5.43
N PHE A 46 -15.34 -3.71 4.76
CA PHE A 46 -16.64 -3.71 4.10
C PHE A 46 -17.40 -4.98 4.43
N THR A 47 -18.69 -4.95 4.16
CA THR A 47 -19.61 -6.06 4.42
C THR A 47 -20.18 -6.58 3.11
N ILE A 48 -20.26 -7.90 3.01
CA ILE A 48 -20.99 -8.63 1.98
C ILE A 48 -22.23 -9.22 2.65
N VAL A 49 -23.42 -8.96 2.09
CA VAL A 49 -24.70 -9.51 2.58
C VAL A 49 -25.28 -10.45 1.52
N GLY A 50 -25.81 -11.58 1.96
CA GLY A 50 -26.30 -12.62 1.04
C GLY A 50 -26.94 -13.81 1.76
N LYS A 51 -26.91 -14.97 1.09
CA LYS A 51 -27.42 -16.26 1.59
C LYS A 51 -26.40 -17.35 1.36
N ASN A 52 -26.40 -18.34 2.27
CA ASN A 52 -25.51 -19.51 2.25
C ASN A 52 -24.02 -19.13 2.24
N LEU A 53 -23.65 -18.10 3.00
CA LEU A 53 -22.30 -17.55 3.01
C LEU A 53 -21.34 -18.25 3.99
N GLU A 54 -21.84 -19.14 4.85
CA GLU A 54 -21.07 -19.73 5.96
C GLU A 54 -19.85 -20.52 5.50
N ASN A 55 -19.95 -21.20 4.34
CA ASN A 55 -18.88 -22.02 3.78
C ASN A 55 -18.15 -21.35 2.61
N VAL A 56 -18.46 -20.08 2.31
CA VAL A 56 -17.81 -19.35 1.23
C VAL A 56 -16.38 -19.02 1.63
N THR A 57 -15.44 -19.30 0.74
CA THR A 57 -14.02 -18.99 0.92
C THR A 57 -13.64 -17.69 0.22
N GLU A 58 -12.58 -17.05 0.71
CA GLU A 58 -12.04 -15.83 0.08
C GLU A 58 -11.63 -16.08 -1.38
N LYS A 59 -11.05 -17.26 -1.67
CA LYS A 59 -10.68 -17.67 -3.02
C LYS A 59 -11.89 -17.76 -3.96
N GLN A 60 -13.03 -18.23 -3.46
CA GLN A 60 -14.28 -18.26 -4.25
C GLN A 60 -14.80 -16.85 -4.58
N LEU A 61 -14.57 -15.85 -3.72
CA LEU A 61 -15.04 -14.49 -3.96
C LEU A 61 -14.04 -13.61 -4.72
N PHE A 62 -12.74 -13.76 -4.46
CA PHE A 62 -11.70 -12.83 -4.93
C PHE A 62 -10.64 -13.46 -5.81
N GLY A 63 -10.72 -14.77 -6.07
CA GLY A 63 -9.74 -15.51 -6.87
C GLY A 63 -8.45 -15.82 -6.10
N ASP A 64 -7.40 -16.17 -6.85
CA ASP A 64 -6.08 -16.42 -6.28
C ASP A 64 -5.34 -15.11 -5.93
N ASP A 65 -4.34 -15.20 -5.06
CA ASP A 65 -3.49 -14.07 -4.60
C ASP A 65 -4.21 -12.90 -3.91
N HIS A 66 -5.43 -13.10 -3.41
CA HIS A 66 -6.20 -12.08 -2.69
C HIS A 66 -5.62 -11.72 -1.31
N SER A 67 -4.89 -12.64 -0.69
CA SER A 67 -4.49 -12.60 0.73
C SER A 67 -3.57 -11.43 1.10
N LYS A 68 -2.89 -10.83 0.12
CA LYS A 68 -2.08 -9.61 0.32
C LYS A 68 -2.90 -8.32 0.31
N PHE A 69 -4.16 -8.39 -0.10
CA PHE A 69 -5.04 -7.23 -0.27
C PHE A 69 -6.18 -7.21 0.74
N LEU A 70 -6.74 -8.37 1.06
CA LEU A 70 -7.90 -8.49 1.92
C LEU A 70 -7.98 -9.85 2.61
N LYS A 71 -8.77 -9.89 3.67
CA LYS A 71 -9.11 -11.12 4.40
C LYS A 71 -10.50 -11.06 5.01
N PHE A 72 -11.12 -12.21 5.19
CA PHE A 72 -12.31 -12.35 6.03
C PHE A 72 -11.95 -12.15 7.50
N THR A 73 -12.82 -11.44 8.21
CA THR A 73 -12.69 -11.20 9.65
C THR A 73 -13.85 -11.79 10.42
N GLU A 74 -15.03 -11.83 9.80
CA GLU A 74 -16.22 -12.49 10.34
C GLU A 74 -16.95 -13.18 9.18
N VAL A 75 -17.36 -14.42 9.38
CA VAL A 75 -18.12 -15.20 8.40
C VAL A 75 -19.35 -15.74 9.10
N GLY A 76 -20.52 -15.49 8.52
CA GLY A 76 -21.78 -16.07 8.95
C GLY A 76 -22.68 -16.35 7.74
N ASN A 77 -23.79 -17.05 7.96
CA ASN A 77 -24.61 -17.54 6.86
C ASN A 77 -25.23 -16.45 5.97
N THR A 78 -25.44 -15.24 6.49
CA THR A 78 -26.04 -14.11 5.77
C THR A 78 -25.11 -12.91 5.58
N LYS A 79 -23.93 -12.94 6.20
CA LYS A 79 -23.02 -11.79 6.23
C LYS A 79 -21.57 -12.25 6.31
N ILE A 80 -20.70 -11.59 5.54
CA ILE A 80 -19.25 -11.67 5.67
C ILE A 80 -18.70 -10.26 5.91
N THR A 81 -17.84 -10.10 6.91
CA THR A 81 -17.05 -8.88 7.12
C THR A 81 -15.65 -9.09 6.56
N VAL A 82 -15.24 -8.22 5.64
CA VAL A 82 -13.95 -8.28 4.95
C VAL A 82 -13.11 -7.09 5.38
N SER A 83 -11.85 -7.34 5.75
CA SER A 83 -10.86 -6.31 6.02
C SER A 83 -9.95 -6.12 4.82
N VAL A 84 -9.72 -4.87 4.44
CA VAL A 84 -8.84 -4.46 3.34
C VAL A 84 -7.49 -4.09 3.94
N GLU A 85 -6.46 -4.84 3.60
CA GLU A 85 -5.09 -4.61 4.06
C GLU A 85 -4.32 -3.69 3.11
N PHE A 86 -4.48 -3.88 1.81
CA PHE A 86 -3.78 -3.09 0.79
C PHE A 86 -4.66 -2.87 -0.44
N CYS A 87 -4.66 -1.64 -0.97
CA CYS A 87 -5.27 -1.37 -2.26
C CYS A 87 -4.22 -1.54 -3.37
N SER A 88 -4.32 -2.62 -4.16
CA SER A 88 -3.78 -2.54 -5.52
C SER A 88 -4.58 -1.49 -6.27
N ASP A 89 -3.96 -0.74 -7.18
CA ASP A 89 -4.59 0.36 -7.95
C ASP A 89 -5.70 -0.13 -8.92
N SER A 90 -6.61 -0.98 -8.45
CA SER A 90 -7.61 -1.75 -9.16
C SER A 90 -8.89 -1.84 -8.33
N HIS A 91 -9.90 -2.50 -8.91
CA HIS A 91 -11.16 -2.79 -8.24
C HIS A 91 -11.12 -4.23 -7.72
N PHE A 92 -11.71 -4.47 -6.54
CA PHE A 92 -12.10 -5.83 -6.19
C PHE A 92 -13.40 -6.18 -6.90
N PHE A 93 -13.51 -7.41 -7.36
CA PHE A 93 -14.72 -7.91 -7.99
C PHE A 93 -15.25 -9.05 -7.15
N VAL A 94 -16.53 -8.99 -6.84
CA VAL A 94 -17.23 -10.04 -6.10
C VAL A 94 -18.34 -10.61 -6.99
N PRO A 95 -18.39 -11.94 -7.19
CA PRO A 95 -19.46 -12.56 -7.94
C PRO A 95 -20.81 -12.47 -7.22
N SER A 96 -21.89 -12.17 -7.91
CA SER A 96 -23.26 -12.19 -7.37
C SER A 96 -23.75 -13.58 -6.91
N SER A 97 -23.16 -14.66 -7.43
CA SER A 97 -23.49 -16.04 -7.03
C SER A 97 -22.31 -16.98 -7.26
N GLY A 98 -22.30 -18.15 -6.62
CA GLY A 98 -21.36 -19.22 -6.97
C GLY A 98 -21.66 -19.87 -8.32
N ASN A 99 -22.89 -19.79 -8.82
CA ASN A 99 -23.23 -20.29 -10.15
C ASN A 99 -22.59 -19.41 -11.24
N LYS A 100 -21.81 -20.03 -12.14
CA LYS A 100 -21.10 -19.36 -13.24
C LYS A 100 -22.02 -18.97 -14.40
N GLU A 101 -23.19 -19.60 -14.54
CA GLU A 101 -24.18 -19.23 -15.55
C GLU A 101 -24.90 -17.94 -15.13
N ASN A 102 -24.56 -16.81 -15.76
CA ASN A 102 -25.14 -15.46 -15.54
C ASN A 102 -24.67 -14.72 -14.27
N ASN A 103 -23.42 -14.92 -13.88
CA ASN A 103 -22.86 -14.23 -12.72
C ASN A 103 -22.53 -12.76 -13.01
N HIS A 104 -23.29 -11.83 -12.44
CA HIS A 104 -22.92 -10.42 -12.44
C HIS A 104 -21.83 -10.16 -11.40
N GLN A 105 -20.88 -9.28 -11.69
CA GLN A 105 -19.85 -8.89 -10.72
C GLN A 105 -20.19 -7.55 -10.08
N ILE A 106 -20.06 -7.49 -8.76
CA ILE A 106 -20.11 -6.25 -8.00
C ILE A 106 -18.68 -5.71 -7.92
N SER A 107 -18.46 -4.52 -8.46
CA SER A 107 -17.17 -3.84 -8.41
C SER A 107 -17.06 -3.01 -7.13
N ILE A 108 -15.96 -3.16 -6.43
CA ILE A 108 -15.61 -2.43 -5.21
C ILE A 108 -14.34 -1.63 -5.52
N SER A 109 -14.46 -0.32 -5.48
CA SER A 109 -13.32 0.58 -5.64
C SER A 109 -12.48 0.61 -4.37
N CYS A 110 -11.18 0.37 -4.48
CA CYS A 110 -10.24 0.49 -3.37
C CYS A 110 -9.41 1.76 -3.54
N LEU A 111 -9.40 2.64 -2.52
CA LEU A 111 -8.59 3.85 -2.51
C LEU A 111 -7.40 3.70 -1.58
N GLY A 112 -6.21 3.63 -2.19
CA GLY A 112 -4.93 3.57 -1.49
C GLY A 112 -4.38 4.94 -1.13
N PRO A 113 -3.27 4.99 -0.36
CA PRO A 113 -2.59 6.23 -0.05
C PRO A 113 -2.01 6.88 -1.32
N PHE A 114 -1.94 8.21 -1.34
CA PHE A 114 -1.19 8.96 -2.35
C PHE A 114 0.23 9.25 -1.84
N ARG A 115 1.14 9.70 -2.71
CA ARG A 115 2.56 9.91 -2.35
C ARG A 115 3.09 11.21 -2.91
N TYR A 116 3.93 11.90 -2.15
CA TYR A 116 4.79 12.93 -2.74
C TYR A 116 6.03 12.25 -3.36
N PRO A 117 6.57 12.77 -4.48
CA PRO A 117 7.69 12.16 -5.21
C PRO A 117 9.01 12.12 -4.40
N ILE A 118 9.06 12.82 -3.27
CA ILE A 118 10.24 12.88 -2.40
C ILE A 118 9.99 12.14 -1.09
N HIS A 119 10.88 11.20 -0.75
CA HIS A 119 10.80 10.45 0.50
C HIS A 119 11.22 11.28 1.72
N SER A 120 12.18 12.21 1.56
CA SER A 120 12.68 13.07 2.63
C SER A 120 13.18 14.39 2.04
N ALA A 121 12.37 15.43 2.14
CA ALA A 121 12.69 16.77 1.66
C ALA A 121 13.76 17.42 2.54
N LYS A 122 14.71 18.11 1.91
CA LYS A 122 15.77 18.85 2.60
C LYS A 122 15.73 20.27 2.05
N PHE A 123 15.44 21.23 2.91
CA PHE A 123 15.30 22.64 2.55
C PHE A 123 16.27 23.51 3.33
N ASP A 124 16.72 24.58 2.68
CA ASP A 124 17.52 25.63 3.31
C ASP A 124 16.59 26.74 3.79
N LEU A 125 16.79 27.21 5.02
CA LEU A 125 16.04 28.32 5.60
C LEU A 125 16.18 29.58 4.74
N GLY A 126 15.07 30.26 4.47
CA GLY A 126 15.03 31.49 3.68
C GLY A 126 15.17 31.29 2.16
N VAL A 127 15.24 30.05 1.67
CA VAL A 127 15.32 29.74 0.24
C VAL A 127 13.98 29.20 -0.26
N ALA A 128 13.50 29.71 -1.39
CA ALA A 128 12.28 29.21 -2.02
C ALA A 128 12.42 27.73 -2.37
N ILE A 129 11.44 26.91 -1.94
CA ILE A 129 11.42 25.50 -2.28
C ILE A 129 10.89 25.31 -3.70
N THR A 130 11.40 24.31 -4.41
CA THR A 130 10.74 23.81 -5.60
C THR A 130 9.38 23.24 -5.18
N PRO A 131 8.26 23.65 -5.80
CA PRO A 131 6.96 23.12 -5.47
C PRO A 131 6.90 21.60 -5.64
N ILE A 132 6.19 20.93 -4.72
CA ILE A 132 6.09 19.48 -4.69
C ILE A 132 4.62 19.11 -4.79
N SER A 133 4.24 18.49 -5.91
CA SER A 133 2.87 18.03 -6.12
C SER A 133 2.71 16.56 -5.68
N PRO A 134 1.52 16.17 -5.18
CA PRO A 134 1.22 14.78 -4.87
C PRO A 134 1.03 13.96 -6.15
N ASN A 135 1.56 12.75 -6.14
CA ASN A 135 1.30 11.72 -7.12
C ASN A 135 0.22 10.78 -6.59
N PHE A 136 -0.81 10.58 -7.41
CA PHE A 136 -1.87 9.62 -7.17
C PHE A 136 -1.72 8.45 -8.14
N SER A 137 -2.22 7.28 -7.75
CA SER A 137 -2.60 6.33 -8.77
C SER A 137 -3.78 6.87 -9.58
N GLU A 138 -3.76 6.61 -10.89
CA GLU A 138 -4.76 7.15 -11.82
C GLU A 138 -6.18 6.82 -11.36
N ASN A 139 -6.40 5.58 -10.88
CA ASN A 139 -7.70 5.13 -10.40
C ASN A 139 -8.13 5.83 -9.12
N SER A 140 -7.25 5.96 -8.12
CA SER A 140 -7.62 6.58 -6.83
C SER A 140 -8.06 8.03 -7.00
N LEU A 141 -7.33 8.83 -7.79
CA LEU A 141 -7.68 10.23 -8.03
C LEU A 141 -8.99 10.37 -8.82
N LYS A 142 -9.17 9.54 -9.85
CA LYS A 142 -10.38 9.55 -10.68
C LYS A 142 -11.61 9.19 -9.86
N ILE A 143 -11.55 8.12 -9.06
CA ILE A 143 -12.66 7.69 -8.22
C ILE A 143 -12.97 8.76 -7.17
N LEU A 144 -11.96 9.27 -6.46
CA LEU A 144 -12.16 10.28 -5.42
C LEU A 144 -12.82 11.55 -5.99
N LYS A 145 -12.39 12.03 -7.16
CA LYS A 145 -13.00 13.17 -7.86
C LYS A 145 -14.40 12.88 -8.42
N SER A 146 -14.69 11.63 -8.80
CA SER A 146 -16.03 11.25 -9.27
C SER A 146 -17.08 11.29 -8.16
N LEU A 147 -16.65 11.22 -6.89
CA LEU A 147 -17.50 11.25 -5.71
C LEU A 147 -17.79 12.69 -5.21
N GLY A 148 -17.11 13.69 -5.80
CA GLY A 148 -17.33 15.10 -5.52
C GLY A 148 -16.04 15.93 -5.56
N GLU A 149 -16.16 17.19 -5.16
CA GLU A 149 -15.00 18.04 -4.96
C GLU A 149 -14.11 17.52 -3.82
N ILE A 150 -12.80 17.60 -4.01
CA ILE A 150 -11.81 17.23 -3.02
C ILE A 150 -11.14 18.47 -2.43
N LYS A 151 -10.62 18.36 -1.22
CA LYS A 151 -9.70 19.32 -0.61
C LYS A 151 -8.53 18.62 0.06
N PHE A 152 -7.44 19.35 0.21
CA PHE A 152 -6.25 18.90 0.90
C PHE A 152 -6.13 19.57 2.27
N ALA A 153 -5.71 18.78 3.25
CA ALA A 153 -5.59 19.22 4.64
C ALA A 153 -4.38 18.59 5.33
N LEU A 154 -3.92 19.24 6.40
CA LEU A 154 -2.82 18.77 7.24
C LEU A 154 -3.34 18.36 8.63
N GLU A 155 -2.74 17.33 9.21
CA GLU A 155 -2.91 17.02 10.64
C GLU A 155 -2.15 18.00 11.53
N SER A 156 -0.99 18.48 11.06
CA SER A 156 -0.10 19.40 11.76
C SER A 156 0.41 20.49 10.83
N LYS A 157 0.65 21.69 11.39
CA LYS A 157 1.19 22.82 10.61
C LYS A 157 2.58 22.48 10.06
N LEU A 158 2.82 22.81 8.79
CA LEU A 158 4.17 22.80 8.20
C LEU A 158 5.06 23.88 8.86
N PRO A 159 6.40 23.82 8.72
CA PRO A 159 7.27 24.90 9.16
C PRO A 159 6.82 26.24 8.58
N ASP A 160 6.96 27.32 9.34
CA ASP A 160 6.50 28.64 8.89
C ASP A 160 7.07 29.00 7.52
N GLY A 161 6.24 29.63 6.68
CA GLY A 161 6.58 30.00 5.31
C GLY A 161 6.45 28.87 4.28
N ILE A 162 6.21 27.63 4.69
CA ILE A 162 5.80 26.53 3.81
C ILE A 162 4.28 26.34 3.89
N LEU A 163 3.63 26.25 2.74
CA LEU A 163 2.17 26.16 2.62
C LEU A 163 1.76 24.93 1.81
N LEU A 164 0.59 24.39 2.15
CA LEU A 164 -0.13 23.40 1.36
C LEU A 164 -1.27 24.12 0.62
N ASP A 165 -1.29 24.02 -0.71
CA ASP A 165 -2.45 24.43 -1.49
C ASP A 165 -3.62 23.47 -1.23
N ALA A 166 -4.71 24.00 -0.67
CA ALA A 166 -5.87 23.20 -0.27
C ALA A 166 -6.66 22.61 -1.46
N ASN A 167 -6.42 23.04 -2.69
CA ASN A 167 -7.12 22.58 -3.90
C ASN A 167 -6.28 21.57 -4.70
N THR A 168 -4.97 21.79 -4.79
CA THR A 168 -4.06 20.95 -5.60
C THR A 168 -3.24 19.96 -4.77
N GLY A 169 -3.09 20.23 -3.47
CA GLY A 169 -2.20 19.49 -2.59
C GLY A 169 -0.72 19.83 -2.80
N GLU A 170 -0.39 20.82 -3.63
CA GLU A 170 0.98 21.26 -3.83
C GLU A 170 1.57 21.86 -2.54
N ILE A 171 2.80 21.50 -2.22
CA ILE A 171 3.57 22.10 -1.13
C ILE A 171 4.60 23.06 -1.74
N SER A 172 4.53 24.33 -1.35
CA SER A 172 5.40 25.40 -1.88
C SER A 172 5.67 26.48 -0.82
N GLY A 173 6.59 27.41 -1.11
CA GLY A 173 6.87 28.55 -0.23
C GLY A 173 8.36 28.81 0.05
N ILE A 174 8.62 29.65 1.06
CA ILE A 174 9.97 30.04 1.51
C ILE A 174 9.99 29.78 3.02
N PRO A 175 10.72 28.76 3.53
CA PRO A 175 10.73 28.45 4.95
C PRO A 175 11.32 29.60 5.76
N THR A 176 10.62 30.02 6.81
CA THR A 176 11.05 31.06 7.76
C THR A 176 11.34 30.51 9.16
N GLU A 177 11.10 29.22 9.38
CA GLU A 177 11.41 28.50 10.61
C GLU A 177 12.16 27.20 10.29
N THR A 178 13.12 26.83 11.15
CA THR A 178 13.82 25.56 11.04
C THR A 178 12.98 24.42 11.62
N THR A 179 13.33 23.18 11.31
CA THR A 179 12.74 22.02 12.00
C THR A 179 13.54 21.60 13.24
N GLY A 180 14.47 22.43 13.74
CA GLY A 180 15.29 22.12 14.91
C GLY A 180 16.33 21.02 14.67
N ASN A 181 17.00 21.03 13.50
CA ASN A 181 18.02 20.05 13.11
C ASN A 181 17.53 18.58 13.08
N GLU A 182 16.23 18.35 12.87
CA GLU A 182 15.63 17.01 12.78
C GLU A 182 14.62 16.90 11.64
N PHE A 183 14.47 15.67 11.11
CA PHE A 183 13.40 15.38 10.17
C PHE A 183 12.06 15.29 10.89
N ARG A 184 11.07 16.04 10.41
CA ARG A 184 9.69 15.99 10.87
C ARG A 184 8.80 15.33 9.83
N SER A 185 7.78 14.60 10.29
CA SER A 185 6.80 13.91 9.44
C SER A 185 5.45 14.61 9.57
N TYR A 186 4.82 14.90 8.43
CA TYR A 186 3.55 15.61 8.33
C TYR A 186 2.56 14.73 7.58
N LYS A 187 1.37 14.53 8.15
CA LYS A 187 0.29 13.81 7.47
C LYS A 187 -0.51 14.78 6.61
N VAL A 188 -0.69 14.41 5.35
CA VAL A 188 -1.51 15.14 4.38
C VAL A 188 -2.71 14.27 4.03
N PHE A 189 -3.90 14.85 4.06
CA PHE A 189 -5.14 14.21 3.63
C PHE A 189 -5.59 14.78 2.29
N ALA A 190 -6.11 13.92 1.42
CA ALA A 190 -6.99 14.29 0.33
C ALA A 190 -8.39 13.77 0.70
N GLU A 191 -9.31 14.68 0.97
CA GLU A 191 -10.64 14.37 1.51
C GLU A 191 -11.75 14.91 0.62
N SER A 192 -12.83 14.14 0.52
CA SER A 192 -14.06 14.64 -0.12
C SER A 192 -14.66 15.77 0.71
N LYS A 193 -15.07 16.85 0.03
CA LYS A 193 -15.80 17.95 0.68
C LYS A 193 -17.21 17.53 1.12
N SER A 194 -17.84 16.58 0.41
CA SER A 194 -19.19 16.11 0.71
C SER A 194 -19.23 15.02 1.79
N ASN A 195 -18.16 14.23 1.92
CA ASN A 195 -18.02 13.19 2.95
C ASN A 195 -16.60 13.16 3.52
N PRO A 196 -16.34 13.82 4.67
CA PRO A 196 -15.01 13.86 5.29
C PRO A 196 -14.45 12.51 5.76
N TYR A 197 -15.29 11.48 5.88
CA TYR A 197 -14.83 10.11 6.18
C TYR A 197 -14.20 9.44 4.97
N LEU A 198 -14.53 9.89 3.76
CA LEU A 198 -13.89 9.46 2.53
C LEU A 198 -12.63 10.30 2.30
N LYS A 199 -11.53 9.86 2.89
CA LYS A 199 -10.23 10.50 2.74
C LYS A 199 -9.12 9.48 2.62
N ILE A 200 -8.15 9.78 1.78
CA ILE A 200 -6.89 9.06 1.68
C ILE A 200 -5.77 9.92 2.24
N GLN A 201 -4.69 9.29 2.68
CA GLN A 201 -3.60 9.99 3.36
C GLN A 201 -2.26 9.75 2.70
N SER A 202 -1.34 10.68 2.95
CA SER A 202 0.08 10.59 2.62
C SER A 202 0.90 11.12 3.79
N HIS A 203 2.20 10.83 3.76
CA HIS A 203 3.16 11.38 4.70
C HIS A 203 4.25 12.12 3.92
N VAL A 204 4.57 13.33 4.36
CA VAL A 204 5.71 14.09 3.87
C VAL A 204 6.70 14.22 5.00
N ARG A 205 7.92 13.75 4.77
CA ARG A 205 9.03 13.93 5.70
C ARG A 205 9.93 15.04 5.20
N MET A 206 10.25 16.01 6.04
CA MET A 206 11.12 17.12 5.66
C MET A 206 12.00 17.61 6.80
N ILE A 207 13.10 18.26 6.45
CA ILE A 207 13.98 18.99 7.35
C ILE A 207 14.25 20.38 6.75
N VAL A 208 14.18 21.41 7.58
CA VAL A 208 14.56 22.79 7.22
C VAL A 208 15.75 23.17 8.08
N LEU A 209 16.84 23.57 7.44
CA LEU A 209 18.12 23.82 8.10
C LEU A 209 18.61 25.25 7.85
N THR A 210 19.23 25.83 8.88
CA THR A 210 20.19 26.91 8.71
C THR A 210 21.44 26.44 7.97
N VAL A 211 22.23 27.39 7.48
CA VAL A 211 23.55 27.11 6.88
C VAL A 211 24.46 26.35 7.85
N GLU A 212 24.48 26.74 9.13
CA GLU A 212 25.31 26.09 10.15
C GLU A 212 24.88 24.65 10.41
N GLU A 213 23.57 24.40 10.61
CA GLU A 213 23.08 23.03 10.80
C GLU A 213 23.39 22.17 9.57
N LYS A 214 23.23 22.69 8.35
CA LYS A 214 23.58 21.97 7.12
C LYS A 214 25.06 21.63 7.07
N ILE A 215 25.94 22.56 7.42
CA ILE A 215 27.39 22.33 7.50
C ILE A 215 27.70 21.22 8.50
N ASN A 216 27.07 21.23 9.67
CA ASN A 216 27.27 20.21 10.71
C ASN A 216 26.81 18.82 10.27
N ARG A 217 25.88 18.72 9.32
CA ARG A 217 25.39 17.45 8.77
C ARG A 217 26.07 17.04 7.47
N THR A 218 26.98 17.86 6.96
CA THR A 218 27.72 17.59 5.73
C THR A 218 28.78 16.54 5.98
N CYS A 219 28.72 15.48 5.19
CA CYS A 219 29.64 14.37 5.16
C CYS A 219 30.94 14.80 4.52
N ARG A 220 32.01 14.69 5.28
CA ARG A 220 33.37 15.02 4.86
C ARG A 220 34.24 13.78 4.96
N ALA A 221 35.16 13.64 4.03
CA ALA A 221 36.21 12.63 4.15
C ALA A 221 37.01 12.86 5.44
N PHE A 222 37.38 11.78 6.12
CA PHE A 222 38.12 11.83 7.37
C PHE A 222 39.37 10.96 7.26
N VAL A 223 40.45 11.39 7.91
CA VAL A 223 41.68 10.61 7.98
C VAL A 223 41.44 9.35 8.81
N GLU A 224 41.96 8.21 8.36
CA GLU A 224 41.89 6.97 9.13
C GLU A 224 42.50 7.17 10.53
N THR A 225 41.76 6.76 11.56
CA THR A 225 42.22 6.79 12.95
C THR A 225 41.99 5.43 13.59
N SER A 226 42.50 5.21 14.81
CA SER A 226 42.25 3.96 15.54
C SER A 226 40.75 3.65 15.73
N THR A 227 39.89 4.67 15.74
CA THR A 227 38.43 4.56 15.94
C THR A 227 37.61 4.69 14.66
N CYS A 228 38.24 4.98 13.52
CA CYS A 228 37.58 5.21 12.25
C CYS A 228 38.47 4.64 11.13
N ARG A 229 38.37 3.32 10.91
CA ARG A 229 39.19 2.57 9.95
C ARG A 229 38.31 1.97 8.87
N GLY A 230 38.62 2.29 7.63
CA GLY A 230 37.91 1.76 6.47
C GLY A 230 38.37 2.47 5.21
N PRO A 231 38.10 1.91 4.03
CA PRO A 231 38.73 2.33 2.78
C PRO A 231 38.46 3.79 2.40
N SER A 232 37.36 4.38 2.88
CA SER A 232 37.00 5.79 2.64
C SER A 232 36.16 6.35 3.80
N PRO A 233 36.77 6.70 4.94
CA PRO A 233 36.05 7.11 6.13
C PRO A 233 35.39 8.46 5.92
N HIS A 234 34.13 8.59 6.34
CA HIS A 234 33.37 9.83 6.30
C HIS A 234 32.72 10.13 7.66
N ARG A 235 32.62 11.41 7.99
CA ARG A 235 31.99 11.90 9.23
C ARG A 235 31.25 13.20 8.99
N CYS A 236 30.33 13.54 9.90
CA CYS A 236 29.75 14.88 10.02
C CYS A 236 29.82 15.31 11.48
N SER A 237 29.75 16.63 11.75
CA SER A 237 29.78 17.17 13.12
C SER A 237 28.55 16.80 13.95
N ASN A 238 27.41 16.52 13.30
CA ASN A 238 26.14 16.19 13.93
C ASN A 238 26.03 14.72 14.39
N SER A 239 27.06 13.90 14.15
CA SER A 239 27.10 12.49 14.53
C SER A 239 28.50 12.08 14.99
N SER A 240 28.57 11.26 16.04
CA SER A 240 29.84 10.64 16.46
C SER A 240 30.21 9.41 15.63
N VAL A 241 29.32 8.96 14.73
CA VAL A 241 29.52 7.76 13.91
C VAL A 241 30.56 8.01 12.82
N CYS A 242 31.45 7.03 12.63
CA CYS A 242 32.34 6.95 11.50
C CYS A 242 31.73 6.05 10.42
N TYR A 243 31.48 6.59 9.24
CA TYR A 243 30.89 5.86 8.11
C TYR A 243 32.01 5.36 7.19
N MET A 244 31.87 4.13 6.68
CA MET A 244 32.89 3.49 5.84
C MET A 244 32.80 3.88 4.36
N SER A 245 31.84 4.74 4.01
CA SER A 245 31.67 5.29 2.66
C SER A 245 30.90 6.61 2.69
N GLN A 246 31.08 7.43 1.64
CA GLN A 246 30.32 8.66 1.44
C GLN A 246 28.81 8.39 1.36
N PHE A 247 28.41 7.32 0.67
CA PHE A 247 27.01 6.91 0.54
C PHE A 247 26.36 6.61 1.89
N ALA A 248 27.03 5.83 2.74
CA ALA A 248 26.51 5.48 4.06
C ALA A 248 26.30 6.74 4.93
N CYS A 249 27.23 7.69 4.88
CA CYS A 249 27.05 8.99 5.54
C CYS A 249 25.91 9.82 4.91
N GLY A 250 25.78 9.78 3.58
CA GLY A 250 24.81 10.55 2.81
C GLY A 250 23.35 10.12 2.98
N ILE A 251 23.10 8.88 3.44
CA ILE A 251 21.75 8.38 3.75
C ILE A 251 21.42 8.44 5.24
N ASP A 252 22.39 8.77 6.09
CA ASP A 252 22.19 8.81 7.54
C ASP A 252 21.30 10.00 7.96
N PRO A 253 20.33 9.80 8.87
CA PRO A 253 19.39 10.84 9.27
C PRO A 253 19.95 11.89 10.23
N LYS A 254 21.15 11.71 10.81
CA LYS A 254 21.88 12.73 11.56
C LYS A 254 22.90 13.44 10.67
N CYS A 255 23.51 12.75 9.73
CA CYS A 255 24.26 13.35 8.63
C CYS A 255 23.34 13.55 7.40
N GLY A 256 23.82 13.24 6.20
CA GLY A 256 22.99 13.15 5.01
C GLY A 256 23.16 14.27 3.98
N PHE A 257 24.19 15.12 4.10
CA PHE A 257 24.54 16.09 3.07
C PHE A 257 25.92 15.75 2.52
N LEU A 258 26.13 15.89 1.22
CA LEU A 258 27.43 15.66 0.59
C LEU A 258 28.07 17.00 0.27
N GLU A 259 29.39 17.11 0.42
CA GLU A 259 30.12 18.29 -0.07
C GLU A 259 29.89 18.45 -1.58
N SER A 260 29.62 19.68 -2.01
CA SER A 260 29.63 19.99 -3.44
C SER A 260 31.07 19.88 -3.96
N PRO A 261 31.31 19.27 -5.12
CA PRO A 261 32.65 19.09 -5.68
C PRO A 261 33.41 20.40 -5.99
N ASN A 262 32.78 21.58 -5.82
CA ASN A 262 33.36 22.89 -6.13
C ASN A 262 33.61 23.78 -4.90
N ALA A 263 33.74 23.21 -3.69
CA ALA A 263 34.00 23.99 -2.47
C ALA A 263 35.49 24.00 -2.04
N SER A 264 36.40 23.66 -2.94
CA SER A 264 37.84 23.77 -2.73
C SER A 264 38.44 24.67 -3.80
N ASP A 265 38.40 25.98 -3.54
CA ASP A 265 39.37 26.98 -3.99
C ASP A 265 39.89 27.72 -2.74
#